data_AF-A0A953WKM3-F1
#
_entry.id   AF-A0A953WKM3-F1
#
_cell.length_a   1.000
_cell.length_b   1.000
_cell.length_c   1.000
_cell.angle_alpha   90.00
_cell.angle_beta   90.00
_cell.angle_gamma   90.00
#
_symmetry.space_group_name_H-M   'P 1'
#
loop_
_entity.id
_entity.type
_entity.pdbx_description
1 polymer ?
#
loop_
_entity_poly.entity_id
_entity_poly.type
_entity_poly.pdbx_seq_one_letter_code
_entity_poly.pdbx_strand_id
1 'polypeptide(L)' 'LTIIDVYTRECLAIEVGYRLRGENVVEVLNRLVRFRGAPKALFCDNGAEFAGQMVDL' A
#
# COMPACT_ATOMS: atom_id res chain seq x y z
N LEU A 1 7.65 2.27 -3.77
CA LEU A 1 6.25 1.87 -3.48
C LEU A 1 5.40 3.11 -3.63
N THR A 2 4.42 3.07 -4.52
CA THR A 2 3.48 4.17 -4.74
C THR A 2 2.10 3.71 -4.34
N ILE A 3 1.40 4.52 -3.54
CA ILE A 3 0.01 4.27 -3.19
C ILE A 3 -0.82 5.42 -3.72
N ILE A 4 -1.84 5.09 -4.50
CA ILE A 4 -2.71 6.04 -5.17
C ILE A 4 -4.15 5.66 -4.86
N ASP A 5 -4.98 6.65 -4.52
CA ASP A 5 -6.42 6.47 -4.52
C ASP A 5 -6.93 6.42 -5.97
N VAL A 6 -7.46 5.27 -6.38
CA VAL A 6 -7.90 5.05 -7.77
C VAL A 6 -9.12 5.88 -8.17
N TYR A 7 -9.97 6.27 -7.21
CA TYR A 7 -11.17 7.05 -7.46
C TYR A 7 -10.83 8.53 -7.62
N THR A 8 -10.07 9.09 -6.68
CA THR A 8 -9.72 10.52 -6.68
C THR A 8 -8.47 10.83 -7.50
N ARG A 9 -7.67 9.82 -7.85
CA ARG A 9 -6.34 9.94 -8.45
C ARG A 9 -5.32 10.66 -7.55
N GLU A 10 -5.60 10.76 -6.24
CA GLU A 10 -4.67 11.34 -5.28
C GLU A 10 -3.48 10.39 -5.04
N CYS A 11 -2.25 10.93 -5.09
CA CYS A 11 -1.07 10.20 -4.65
C CYS A 11 -0.97 10.27 -3.12
N LEU A 12 -1.18 9.15 -2.45
CA LEU A 12 -1.23 9.06 -0.99
C LEU A 12 0.15 8.84 -0.36
N ALA A 13 1.04 8.13 -1.05
CA ALA A 13 2.40 7.89 -0.59
C ALA A 13 3.34 7.54 -1.75
N ILE A 14 4.60 7.98 -1.61
CA ILE A 14 5.73 7.54 -2.43
C ILE A 14 6.86 7.17 -1.46
N GLU A 15 7.11 5.88 -1.28
CA GLU A 15 8.28 5.40 -0.55
C GLU A 15 9.39 5.01 -1.51
N VAL A 16 10.57 5.57 -1.26
CA VAL A 16 11.79 5.32 -2.03
C VAL A 16 12.69 4.41 -1.22
N GLY A 17 13.11 3.30 -1.82
CA GLY A 17 14.03 2.36 -1.20
C GLY A 17 14.61 1.41 -2.23
N TYR A 18 15.81 0.88 -1.93
CA TYR A 18 16.54 0.01 -2.86
C TYR A 18 15.87 -1.36 -3.05
N ARG A 19 15.26 -1.92 -1.99
CA ARG A 19 14.44 -3.14 -2.00
C ARG A 19 13.32 -3.01 -1.00
N LEU A 20 12.13 -2.69 -1.48
CA LEU A 20 10.94 -2.63 -0.64
C LEU A 20 10.36 -4.04 -0.52
N ARG A 21 9.97 -4.40 0.70
CA ARG A 21 9.38 -5.71 1.03
C ARG A 21 7.96 -5.51 1.54
N GLY A 22 7.23 -6.61 1.75
CA GLY A 22 5.86 -6.58 2.28
C GLY A 22 5.73 -5.79 3.58
N GLU A 23 6.74 -5.86 4.47
CA GLU A 23 6.74 -5.11 5.73
C GLU A 23 6.72 -3.59 5.51
N ASN A 24 7.40 -3.10 4.48
CA ASN A 24 7.37 -1.67 4.14
C ASN A 24 5.99 -1.25 3.66
N VAL A 25 5.26 -2.14 2.97
CA VAL A 25 3.90 -1.86 2.52
C VAL A 25 2.95 -1.77 3.71
N VAL A 26 3.04 -2.74 4.63
CA VAL A 26 2.24 -2.77 5.85
C VAL A 26 2.46 -1.50 6.68
N GLU A 27 3.70 -1.05 6.82
CA GLU A 27 4.02 0.19 7.54
C GLU A 27 3.34 1.41 6.92
N VAL A 28 3.45 1.58 5.61
CA VAL A 28 2.85 2.72 4.89
C VAL A 28 1.33 2.66 4.95
N LEU A 29 0.73 1.49 4.74
CA LEU A 29 -0.72 1.31 4.84
C LEU A 29 -1.20 1.64 6.25
N ASN A 30 -0.56 1.12 7.29
CA ASN A 30 -0.89 1.45 8.68
C ASN A 30 -0.84 2.95 8.95
N ARG A 31 0.17 3.65 8.41
CA ARG A 31 0.27 5.11 8.51
C ARG A 31 -0.93 5.78 7.83
N LEU A 32 -1.26 5.39 6.60
CA LEU A 32 -2.41 5.95 5.86
C LEU A 32 -3.74 5.69 6.58
N VAL A 33 -3.94 4.47 7.09
CA VAL A 33 -5.15 4.08 7.83
C VAL A 33 -5.35 4.93 9.09
N ARG A 34 -4.27 5.25 9.82
CA ARG A 34 -4.38 6.11 11.00
C ARG A 34 -4.88 7.52 10.69
N PHE A 35 -4.57 8.06 9.52
CA PHE A 35 -4.96 9.42 9.14
C PHE A 35 -6.26 9.49 8.32
N ARG A 36 -6.57 8.45 7.55
CA ARG A 36 -7.65 8.46 6.54
C ARG A 36 -8.69 7.36 6.70
N GLY A 37 -8.45 6.38 7.58
CA GLY A 37 -9.24 5.17 7.70
C GLY A 37 -8.82 4.07 6.72
N ALA A 38 -9.38 2.87 6.90
CA ALA A 38 -9.06 1.71 6.07
C ALA A 38 -9.66 1.84 4.66
N PRO A 39 -8.92 1.45 3.60
CA PRO A 39 -9.47 1.40 2.26
C PRO A 39 -10.52 0.28 2.14
N LYS A 40 -11.50 0.47 1.26
CA LYS A 40 -12.52 -0.57 0.98
C LYS A 40 -11.97 -1.76 0.20
N ALA A 41 -10.93 -1.51 -0.60
CA ALA A 41 -10.26 -2.51 -1.41
C ALA A 41 -8.82 -2.07 -1.65
N LEU A 42 -7.92 -3.04 -1.75
CA LEU A 42 -6.53 -2.85 -2.14
C LEU A 42 -6.30 -3.53 -3.48
N PHE A 43 -5.75 -2.78 -4.43
CA PHE A 43 -5.27 -3.30 -5.70
C PHE A 43 -3.75 -3.19 -5.71
N CYS A 44 -3.07 -4.30 -5.92
CA CYS A 44 -1.64 -4.33 -6.12
C CYS A 44 -1.37 -4.78 -7.56
N ASP A 45 -0.53 -4.05 -8.29
CA ASP A 45 0.05 -4.60 -9.51
C ASP A 45 1.13 -5.61 -9.09
N ASN A 46 1.13 -6.79 -9.71
CA ASN A 46 1.92 -7.94 -9.27
C ASN A 46 3.43 -7.73 -9.46
N GLY A 47 4.07 -7.09 -8.48
CA GLY A 47 5.44 -7.41 -8.10
C GLY A 47 5.45 -8.64 -7.19
N ALA A 48 6.49 -9.48 -7.30
CA ALA A 48 6.64 -10.71 -6.51
C ALA A 48 6.59 -10.50 -4.98
N GLU A 49 6.60 -9.25 -4.52
CA GLU A 49 6.46 -8.82 -3.13
C GLU A 49 5.06 -9.06 -2.53
N PHE A 50 4.05 -9.35 -3.36
CA PHE A 50 2.64 -9.51 -2.94
C PHE A 50 2.01 -10.86 -3.31
N ALA A 51 2.78 -11.74 -3.93
CA ALA A 51 2.34 -13.10 -4.25
C ALA A 51 2.39 -13.99 -2.99
N GLY A 52 1.47 -13.82 -2.04
CA GLY A 52 1.34 -14.83 -1.00
C GLY A 52 0.45 -14.57 0.20
N GLN A 53 0.06 -13.33 0.53
CA GLN A 53 -0.77 -13.10 1.70
C GLN A 53 -1.86 -12.10 1.43
N MET A 54 -3.11 -12.55 1.64
CA MET A 54 -4.21 -11.67 2.02
C MET A 54 -3.70 -10.79 3.16
N VAL A 55 -3.54 -9.50 2.88
CA VAL A 55 -3.46 -8.48 3.92
C VAL A 55 -4.86 -8.39 4.50
N ASP A 56 -5.11 -9.16 5.56
CA ASP A 56 -6.30 -8.99 6.39
C ASP A 56 -6.18 -7.62 7.06
N LEU A 57 -7.17 -6.76 6.84
CA LEU A 57 -7.23 -5.38 7.35
C LEU A 57 -7.95 -5.33 8.70
#